data_AF-A0A5U8KEI0-F1
#
_entry.id   AF-A0A5U8KEI0-F1
#
_cell.length_a   1.000
_cell.length_b   1.000
_cell.length_c   1.000
_cell.angle_alpha   90.00
_cell.angle_beta   90.00
_cell.angle_gamma   90.00
#
_symmetry.space_group_name_H-M   'P 1'
#
loop_
_entity.id
_entity.type
_entity.pdbx_description
1 polymer ?
#
loop_
_entity_poly.entity_id
_entity_poly.type
_entity_poly.pdbx_seq_one_letter_code
_entity_poly.pdbx_strand_id
1 'polypeptide(L)'
;MDNFSLLTTPWLPVRFKDGSTGKLAPVDLADENVVDIAATRADLQGAAWQFLLGLLQCSIAPKRYKNWEDIWFDGLHADVLHKALAPLEHAFQFGAETPSFMQDFEPLSGEKVSIASLLPEIPGAQTTKFNKDHFVKRGVTERFCPHCAALALFSLQLNAPAGG
;
A
#
# COMPACT_ATOMS: atom_id res chain seq x y z
N MET A 1 6.47 17.50 3.87
CA MET A 1 6.75 16.07 3.63
C MET A 1 6.92 15.99 2.13
N ASP A 2 8.09 15.61 1.68
CA ASP A 2 8.38 15.63 0.24
C ASP A 2 7.60 14.50 -0.45
N ASN A 3 7.17 14.74 -1.68
CA ASN A 3 6.49 13.72 -2.48
C ASN A 3 7.46 12.58 -2.83
N PHE A 4 6.93 11.36 -2.88
CA PHE A 4 7.68 10.20 -3.33
C PHE A 4 6.80 9.26 -4.16
N SER A 5 7.44 8.50 -5.04
CA SER A 5 6.76 7.52 -5.88
C SER A 5 6.64 6.18 -5.17
N LEU A 6 5.42 5.64 -5.13
CA LEU A 6 5.15 4.29 -4.64
C LEU A 6 5.61 3.20 -5.60
N LEU A 7 6.11 3.52 -6.80
CA LEU A 7 6.66 2.52 -7.73
C LEU A 7 8.18 2.39 -7.60
N THR A 8 8.88 3.51 -7.42
CA THR A 8 10.35 3.57 -7.48
C THR A 8 11.04 3.79 -6.13
N THR A 9 10.31 4.28 -5.12
CA THR A 9 10.88 4.44 -3.77
C THR A 9 10.78 3.13 -2.99
N PRO A 10 11.85 2.63 -2.35
CA PRO A 10 11.73 1.45 -1.49
C PRO A 10 10.84 1.75 -0.28
N TRP A 11 9.64 1.18 -0.26
CA TRP A 11 8.63 1.52 0.76
C TRP A 11 7.91 0.32 1.39
N LEU A 12 7.70 -0.75 0.63
CA LEU A 12 7.02 -1.96 1.10
C LEU A 12 7.95 -2.74 2.02
N PRO A 13 7.52 -3.09 3.25
CA PRO A 13 8.35 -3.87 4.15
C PRO A 13 8.46 -5.31 3.61
N VAL A 14 9.68 -5.84 3.55
CA VAL A 14 9.95 -7.19 3.04
C VAL A 14 10.94 -7.95 3.91
N ARG A 15 10.92 -9.27 3.79
CA ARG A 15 11.91 -10.19 4.36
C ARG A 15 12.80 -10.74 3.26
N PHE A 16 14.10 -10.79 3.53
CA PHE A 16 15.09 -11.38 2.62
C PHE A 16 15.41 -12.84 2.99
N LYS A 17 16.05 -13.56 2.06
CA LYS A 17 16.50 -14.96 2.24
C LYS A 17 17.40 -15.17 3.47
N ASP A 18 18.17 -14.16 3.86
CA ASP A 18 19.05 -14.21 5.04
C ASP A 18 18.30 -13.97 6.38
N GLY A 19 16.99 -13.74 6.32
CA GLY A 19 16.13 -13.48 7.47
C GLY A 19 16.05 -12.01 7.89
N SER A 20 16.87 -11.13 7.31
CA SER A 20 16.79 -9.70 7.57
C SER A 20 15.52 -9.08 6.95
N THR A 21 15.15 -7.91 7.46
CA THR A 21 14.02 -7.12 6.94
C THR A 21 14.50 -5.83 6.31
N GLY A 22 13.87 -5.41 5.22
CA GLY A 22 14.14 -4.13 4.59
C GLY A 22 12.91 -3.57 3.89
N LYS A 23 13.15 -2.77 2.85
CA LYS A 23 12.11 -2.18 2.03
C LYS A 23 12.34 -2.48 0.56
N LEU A 24 11.25 -2.69 -0.16
CA LEU A 24 11.22 -2.97 -1.59
C LEU A 24 10.46 -1.86 -2.32
N ALA A 25 10.95 -1.46 -3.49
CA ALA A 25 10.18 -0.68 -4.45
C ALA A 25 9.50 -1.65 -5.43
N PRO A 26 8.24 -1.42 -5.85
CA PRO A 26 7.59 -2.31 -6.82
C PRO A 26 8.34 -2.53 -8.13
N VAL A 27 9.15 -1.59 -8.60
CA VAL A 27 10.02 -1.80 -9.77
C VAL A 27 11.11 -2.87 -9.57
N ASP A 28 11.44 -3.18 -8.31
CA ASP A 28 12.45 -4.16 -7.93
C ASP A 28 11.85 -5.53 -7.57
N LEU A 29 10.57 -5.78 -7.86
CA LEU A 29 9.87 -7.03 -7.48
C LEU A 29 10.49 -8.31 -8.08
N ALA A 30 11.32 -8.17 -9.11
CA ALA A 30 12.09 -9.25 -9.70
C ALA A 30 13.29 -9.71 -8.82
N ASP A 31 13.58 -9.03 -7.70
CA ASP A 31 14.65 -9.43 -6.79
C ASP A 31 14.33 -10.75 -6.08
N GLU A 32 14.95 -11.83 -6.55
CA GLU A 32 14.82 -13.17 -5.97
C GLU A 32 15.33 -13.29 -4.53
N ASN A 33 16.03 -12.29 -3.98
CA ASN A 33 16.43 -12.30 -2.57
C ASN A 33 15.26 -11.99 -1.63
N VAL A 34 14.19 -11.37 -2.13
CA VAL A 34 12.97 -11.12 -1.36
C VAL A 34 12.13 -12.39 -1.30
N VAL A 35 11.70 -12.78 -0.10
CA VAL A 35 10.92 -14.02 0.11
C VAL A 35 9.47 -13.77 0.49
N ASP A 36 9.17 -12.65 1.15
CA ASP A 36 7.80 -12.31 1.57
C ASP A 36 7.71 -10.82 1.96
N ILE A 37 6.49 -10.31 2.03
CA ILE A 37 6.15 -9.04 2.68
C ILE A 37 6.33 -9.22 4.20
N ALA A 38 6.75 -8.16 4.89
CA ALA A 38 6.99 -8.15 6.33
C ALA A 38 6.25 -7.00 7.02
N ALA A 39 4.96 -6.82 6.71
CA ALA A 39 4.15 -5.79 7.34
C ALA A 39 3.95 -6.09 8.84
N THR A 40 3.83 -5.03 9.64
CA THR A 40 3.70 -5.14 11.10
C THR A 40 2.32 -5.60 11.57
N ARG A 41 1.32 -5.58 10.69
CA ARG A 41 -0.06 -6.00 10.96
C ARG A 41 -0.56 -6.92 9.84
N ALA A 42 -1.42 -7.87 10.19
CA ALA A 42 -1.94 -8.86 9.25
C ALA A 42 -2.86 -8.26 8.17
N ASP A 43 -3.66 -7.25 8.53
CA ASP A 43 -4.50 -6.51 7.58
C ASP A 43 -3.65 -5.76 6.55
N LEU A 44 -2.59 -5.08 7.01
CA LEU A 44 -1.64 -4.39 6.13
C LEU A 44 -0.78 -5.35 5.30
N GLN A 45 -0.47 -6.55 5.82
CA GLN A 45 0.18 -7.62 5.06
C GLN A 45 -0.68 -8.02 3.86
N GLY A 46 -1.98 -8.26 4.10
CA GLY A 46 -2.94 -8.56 3.05
C GLY A 46 -3.09 -7.42 2.04
N ALA A 47 -3.20 -6.18 2.52
CA ALA A 47 -3.31 -5.00 1.67
C ALA A 47 -2.06 -4.81 0.78
N ALA A 48 -0.85 -5.06 1.30
CA ALA A 48 0.38 -4.98 0.52
C ALA A 48 0.44 -6.04 -0.60
N TRP A 49 -0.02 -7.26 -0.32
CA TRP A 49 -0.18 -8.29 -1.35
C TRP A 49 -1.21 -7.89 -2.40
N GLN A 50 -2.38 -7.39 -1.98
CA GLN A 50 -3.42 -6.89 -2.88
C GLN A 50 -2.92 -5.74 -3.75
N PHE A 51 -2.12 -4.82 -3.19
CA PHE A 51 -1.48 -3.73 -3.93
C PHE A 51 -0.59 -4.25 -5.05
N LEU A 52 0.33 -5.17 -4.74
CA LEU A 52 1.25 -5.75 -5.73
C LEU A 52 0.49 -6.55 -6.80
N LEU A 53 -0.49 -7.38 -6.39
CA LEU A 53 -1.32 -8.14 -7.32
C LEU A 53 -2.09 -7.23 -8.27
N GLY A 54 -2.73 -6.18 -7.76
CA GLY A 54 -3.44 -5.20 -8.58
C GLY A 54 -2.50 -4.48 -9.55
N LEU A 55 -1.33 -4.07 -9.08
CA LEU A 55 -0.32 -3.41 -9.90
C LEU A 55 0.14 -4.31 -11.06
N LEU A 56 0.48 -5.57 -10.78
CA LEU A 56 0.91 -6.52 -11.82
C LEU A 56 -0.24 -6.86 -12.77
N GLN A 57 -1.46 -7.05 -12.26
CA GLN A 57 -2.64 -7.32 -13.08
C GLN A 57 -2.96 -6.17 -14.04
N CYS A 58 -2.71 -4.92 -13.64
CA CYS A 58 -2.95 -3.75 -14.49
C CYS A 58 -1.81 -3.45 -15.48
N SER A 59 -0.57 -3.87 -15.18
CA SER A 59 0.62 -3.50 -15.96
C SER A 59 1.19 -4.63 -16.83
N ILE A 60 1.17 -5.87 -16.34
CA ILE A 60 1.83 -7.02 -16.96
C ILE A 60 0.95 -8.27 -17.02
N ALA A 61 -0.37 -8.12 -17.02
CA ALA A 61 -1.27 -9.27 -17.13
C ALA A 61 -0.96 -10.13 -18.37
N PRO A 62 -0.73 -11.45 -18.20
CA PRO A 62 -0.44 -12.34 -19.31
C PRO A 62 -1.67 -12.46 -20.23
N LYS A 63 -1.46 -12.23 -21.52
CA LYS A 63 -2.54 -12.26 -22.52
C LYS A 63 -2.98 -13.67 -22.90
N ARG A 64 -2.13 -14.67 -22.65
CA ARG A 64 -2.36 -16.09 -22.98
C ARG A 64 -1.73 -16.96 -21.90
N TYR A 65 -2.24 -18.18 -21.78
CA TYR A 65 -1.71 -19.20 -20.86
C TYR A 65 -0.19 -19.37 -20.98
N LYS A 66 0.34 -19.45 -22.21
CA LYS A 66 1.78 -19.56 -22.44
C LYS A 66 2.58 -18.41 -21.83
N ASN A 67 2.09 -17.17 -21.90
CA ASN A 67 2.79 -16.03 -21.29
C ASN A 67 2.81 -16.12 -19.76
N TRP A 68 1.77 -16.69 -19.16
CA TRP A 68 1.75 -16.96 -17.72
C TRP A 68 2.75 -18.06 -17.36
N GLU A 69 2.80 -19.12 -18.17
CA GLU A 69 3.73 -20.24 -18.01
C GLU A 69 5.20 -19.79 -18.11
N ASP A 70 5.52 -18.95 -19.12
CA ASP A 70 6.85 -18.36 -19.28
C ASP A 70 7.25 -17.57 -18.00
N ILE A 71 6.37 -16.71 -17.46
CA ILE A 71 6.63 -15.96 -16.22
C ILE A 71 6.77 -16.90 -15.01
N TRP A 72 5.98 -17.97 -14.94
CA TRP A 72 6.02 -18.92 -13.84
C TRP A 72 7.35 -19.69 -13.76
N PHE A 73 7.89 -20.09 -14.91
CA PHE A 73 9.13 -20.87 -14.97
C PHE A 73 10.40 -20.00 -15.04
N ASP A 74 10.37 -18.93 -15.83
CA ASP A 74 11.55 -18.08 -16.07
C ASP A 74 11.62 -16.87 -15.11
N GLY A 75 10.54 -16.60 -14.39
CA GLY A 75 10.41 -15.48 -13.46
C GLY A 75 10.02 -14.15 -14.12
N LEU A 76 9.96 -13.10 -13.31
CA LEU A 76 9.76 -11.73 -13.79
C LEU A 76 11.12 -11.09 -14.11
N HIS A 77 11.24 -10.45 -15.27
CA HIS A 77 12.43 -9.68 -15.62
C HIS A 77 12.31 -8.22 -15.18
N ALA A 78 13.34 -7.71 -14.50
CA ALA A 78 13.36 -6.33 -14.00
C ALA A 78 13.12 -5.29 -15.10
N ASP A 79 13.73 -5.46 -16.29
CA ASP A 79 13.59 -4.49 -17.38
C ASP A 79 12.16 -4.45 -17.95
N VAL A 80 11.48 -5.60 -17.98
CA VAL A 80 10.05 -5.69 -18.34
C VAL A 80 9.21 -4.94 -17.31
N LEU A 81 9.49 -5.14 -16.03
CA LEU A 81 8.77 -4.49 -14.93
C LEU A 81 8.94 -2.97 -14.96
N HIS A 82 10.17 -2.47 -15.09
CA HIS A 82 10.44 -1.03 -15.23
C HIS A 82 9.68 -0.42 -16.42
N LYS A 83 9.72 -1.05 -17.60
CA LYS A 83 9.02 -0.55 -18.80
C LYS A 83 7.50 -0.55 -18.61
N ALA A 84 6.96 -1.58 -17.97
CA ALA A 84 5.51 -1.71 -17.76
C ALA A 84 4.97 -0.73 -16.71
N LEU A 85 5.77 -0.40 -15.68
CA LEU A 85 5.38 0.51 -14.62
C LEU A 85 5.59 1.99 -14.96
N ALA A 86 6.54 2.32 -15.84
CA ALA A 86 6.85 3.72 -16.19
C ALA A 86 5.63 4.57 -16.61
N PRO A 87 4.66 4.08 -17.42
CA PRO A 87 3.47 4.87 -17.77
C PRO A 87 2.57 5.20 -16.58
N LEU A 88 2.63 4.42 -15.50
CA LEU A 88 1.79 4.58 -14.31
C LEU A 88 2.37 5.57 -13.30
N GLU A 89 3.63 5.97 -13.44
CA GLU A 89 4.39 6.74 -12.44
C GLU A 89 3.65 7.97 -11.89
N HIS A 90 2.97 8.72 -12.76
CA HIS A 90 2.21 9.91 -12.39
C HIS A 90 1.05 9.64 -11.42
N ALA A 91 0.46 8.44 -11.45
CA ALA A 91 -0.67 8.06 -10.61
C ALA A 91 -0.25 7.52 -9.23
N PHE A 92 1.04 7.22 -9.05
CA PHE A 92 1.59 6.60 -7.83
C PHE A 92 2.45 7.56 -7.00
N GLN A 93 2.31 8.87 -7.22
CA GLN A 93 2.94 9.89 -6.38
C GLN A 93 2.16 10.03 -5.06
N PHE A 94 2.85 10.02 -3.92
CA PHE A 94 2.24 10.20 -2.60
C PHE A 94 2.98 11.28 -1.81
N GLY A 95 2.23 12.17 -1.18
CA GLY A 95 2.79 13.28 -0.41
C GLY A 95 1.84 14.49 -0.32
N ALA A 96 2.42 15.68 -0.15
CA ALA A 96 1.67 16.90 0.08
C ALA A 96 1.11 17.54 -1.20
N GLU A 97 1.66 17.22 -2.37
CA GLU A 97 1.19 17.76 -3.64
C GLU A 97 0.07 16.89 -4.25
N THR A 98 -0.87 17.54 -4.93
CA THR A 98 -1.96 16.92 -5.68
C THR A 98 -1.63 16.90 -7.17
N PRO A 99 -1.90 15.82 -7.92
CA PRO A 99 -2.59 14.60 -7.51
C PRO A 99 -1.73 13.70 -6.60
N SER A 100 -2.37 13.12 -5.58
CA SER A 100 -1.75 12.20 -4.63
C SER A 100 -2.46 10.85 -4.66
N PHE A 101 -1.71 9.75 -4.56
CA PHE A 101 -2.21 8.39 -4.70
C PHE A 101 -3.40 8.14 -3.77
N MET A 102 -4.52 7.69 -4.36
CA MET A 102 -5.79 7.41 -3.68
C MET A 102 -6.39 8.57 -2.86
N GLN A 103 -6.09 9.80 -3.25
CA GLN A 103 -6.73 10.99 -2.70
C GLN A 103 -7.45 11.75 -3.80
N ASP A 104 -8.48 12.50 -3.40
CA ASP A 104 -9.24 13.35 -4.31
C ASP A 104 -8.34 14.43 -4.93
N PHE A 105 -8.66 14.83 -6.17
CA PHE A 105 -8.00 15.94 -6.84
C PHE A 105 -8.53 17.28 -6.34
N GLU A 106 -9.77 17.31 -5.87
CA GLU A 106 -10.36 18.49 -5.26
C GLU A 106 -9.86 18.67 -3.82
N PRO A 107 -9.74 19.92 -3.33
CA PRO A 107 -9.44 20.18 -1.94
C PRO A 107 -10.47 19.53 -1.02
N LEU A 108 -10.00 18.70 -0.09
CA LEU A 108 -10.86 18.08 0.92
C LEU A 108 -11.49 19.17 1.80
N SER A 109 -12.82 19.18 1.86
CA SER A 109 -13.60 20.02 2.77
C SER A 109 -14.11 19.18 3.96
N GLY A 110 -14.32 19.82 5.11
CA GLY A 110 -14.84 19.16 6.32
C GLY A 110 -13.89 19.21 7.52
N GLU A 111 -14.24 18.43 8.54
CA GLU A 111 -13.46 18.36 9.78
C GLU A 111 -12.25 17.45 9.63
N LYS A 112 -11.11 17.88 10.18
CA LYS A 112 -9.92 17.05 10.25
C LYS A 112 -10.15 15.89 11.22
N VAL A 113 -9.97 14.67 10.73
CA VAL A 113 -9.99 13.47 11.55
C VAL A 113 -8.58 13.03 11.95
N SER A 114 -8.49 12.19 12.98
CA SER A 114 -7.22 11.59 13.39
C SER A 114 -6.69 10.65 12.30
N ILE A 115 -5.38 10.63 12.06
CA ILE A 115 -4.73 9.68 11.14
C ILE A 115 -5.01 8.21 11.51
N ALA A 116 -5.32 7.95 12.78
CA ALA A 116 -5.74 6.63 13.25
C ALA A 116 -6.97 6.11 12.52
N SER A 117 -7.87 6.99 12.03
CA SER A 117 -9.09 6.58 11.34
C SER A 117 -8.84 5.86 10.01
N LEU A 118 -7.60 5.82 9.52
CA LEU A 118 -7.22 4.95 8.40
C LEU A 118 -7.21 3.47 8.78
N LEU A 119 -7.28 3.14 10.07
CA LEU A 119 -7.27 1.77 10.57
C LEU A 119 -8.71 1.34 10.91
N PRO A 120 -9.18 0.19 10.40
CA PRO A 120 -10.58 -0.19 10.47
C PRO A 120 -11.09 -0.45 11.90
N GLU A 121 -10.20 -0.76 12.85
CA GLU A 121 -10.57 -0.99 14.24
C GLU A 121 -10.77 0.30 15.06
N ILE A 122 -10.39 1.45 14.52
CA ILE A 122 -10.39 2.70 15.28
C ILE A 122 -11.82 3.22 15.43
N PRO A 123 -12.28 3.52 16.66
CA PRO A 123 -13.65 3.88 16.91
C PRO A 123 -14.02 5.20 16.23
N GLY A 124 -15.11 5.19 15.46
CA GLY A 124 -15.71 6.39 14.91
C GLY A 124 -16.29 7.33 15.98
N ALA A 125 -16.72 8.52 15.55
CA ALA A 125 -17.18 9.59 16.45
C ALA A 125 -18.31 9.18 17.40
N GLN A 126 -19.29 8.39 16.93
CA GLN A 126 -20.40 7.91 17.77
C GLN A 126 -19.95 6.90 18.82
N THR A 127 -19.08 5.95 18.44
CA THR A 127 -18.53 4.93 19.34
C THR A 127 -17.76 5.61 20.48
N THR A 128 -16.95 6.62 20.16
CA THR A 128 -16.22 7.42 21.14
C THR A 128 -17.15 8.25 22.03
N LYS A 129 -18.15 8.94 21.44
CA LYS A 129 -19.12 9.78 22.18
C LYS A 129 -19.93 9.00 23.21
N PHE A 130 -20.30 7.77 22.87
CA PHE A 130 -21.08 6.89 23.76
C PHE A 130 -20.20 5.96 24.61
N ASN A 131 -18.87 6.12 24.59
CA ASN A 131 -17.91 5.28 25.32
C ASN A 131 -18.09 3.77 25.05
N LYS A 132 -18.34 3.39 23.80
CA LYS A 132 -18.52 2.00 23.37
C LYS A 132 -17.22 1.31 22.93
N ASP A 133 -16.11 2.04 22.97
CA ASP A 133 -14.77 1.60 22.56
C ASP A 133 -14.00 0.89 23.70
N HIS A 134 -14.70 0.07 24.49
CA HIS A 134 -14.18 -0.53 25.73
C HIS A 134 -12.86 -1.31 25.59
N PHE A 135 -12.59 -1.86 24.41
CA PHE A 135 -11.42 -2.70 24.14
C PHE A 135 -10.36 -2.02 23.27
N VAL A 136 -10.58 -0.77 22.87
CA VAL A 136 -9.62 -0.02 22.05
C VAL A 136 -8.99 1.07 22.91
N LYS A 137 -7.66 1.03 23.04
CA LYS A 137 -6.92 2.08 23.75
C LYS A 137 -6.89 3.34 22.90
N ARG A 138 -7.40 4.45 23.45
CA ARG A 138 -7.32 5.77 22.81
C ARG A 138 -5.86 6.28 22.79
N GLY A 139 -5.52 7.09 21.78
CA GLY A 139 -4.21 7.76 21.69
C GLY A 139 -3.03 6.86 21.31
N VAL A 140 -3.26 5.63 20.86
CA VAL A 140 -2.15 4.70 20.50
C VAL A 140 -1.56 4.94 19.12
N THR A 141 -2.32 5.51 18.19
CA THR A 141 -1.87 5.73 16.80
C THR A 141 -1.94 7.21 16.43
N GLU A 142 -1.09 8.02 17.05
CA GLU A 142 -1.08 9.48 16.81
C GLU A 142 -0.28 9.89 15.57
N ARG A 143 0.62 9.01 15.10
CA ARG A 143 1.55 9.31 14.01
C ARG A 143 1.74 8.10 13.12
N PHE A 144 1.86 8.35 11.82
CA PHE A 144 2.21 7.36 10.82
C PHE A 144 3.53 7.76 10.17
N CYS A 145 4.33 6.76 9.81
CA CYS A 145 5.36 6.98 8.80
C CYS A 145 4.67 7.24 7.44
N PRO A 146 5.27 7.99 6.50
CA PRO A 146 4.64 8.27 5.21
C PRO A 146 4.25 7.01 4.43
N HIS A 147 5.13 6.00 4.43
CA HIS A 147 4.87 4.70 3.79
C HIS A 147 3.73 3.92 4.47
N CYS A 148 3.64 4.03 5.80
CA CYS A 148 2.59 3.42 6.60
C CYS A 148 1.24 4.05 6.26
N ALA A 149 1.21 5.38 6.06
CA ALA A 149 0.00 6.12 5.71
C ALA A 149 -0.49 5.74 4.31
N ALA A 150 0.41 5.61 3.34
CA ALA A 150 0.07 5.14 1.99
C ALA A 150 -0.56 3.73 2.02
N LEU A 151 0.04 2.79 2.76
CA LEU A 151 -0.50 1.43 2.86
C LEU A 151 -1.85 1.38 3.59
N ALA A 152 -1.99 2.12 4.69
CA ALA A 152 -3.23 2.15 5.45
C ALA A 152 -4.35 2.82 4.66
N LEU A 153 -4.07 3.90 3.94
CA LEU A 153 -5.01 4.53 3.02
C LEU A 153 -5.48 3.51 1.96
N PHE A 154 -4.55 2.81 1.31
CA PHE A 154 -4.88 1.77 0.34
C PHE A 154 -5.75 0.65 0.96
N SER A 155 -5.36 0.17 2.15
CA SER A 155 -6.10 -0.86 2.88
C SER A 155 -7.52 -0.42 3.20
N LEU A 156 -7.71 0.84 3.63
CA LEU A 156 -9.03 1.40 3.91
C LEU A 156 -9.89 1.41 2.65
N GLN A 157 -9.36 1.90 1.52
CA GLN A 157 -10.11 1.98 0.26
C GLN A 157 -10.53 0.61 -0.27
N LEU A 158 -9.77 -0.45 0.02
CA LEU A 158 -10.10 -1.82 -0.39
C LEU A 158 -11.08 -2.53 0.54
N ASN A 159 -10.85 -2.42 1.84
CA ASN A 159 -11.39 -3.37 2.82
C ASN A 159 -12.33 -2.71 3.85
N ALA A 160 -12.44 -1.39 3.87
CA ALA A 160 -13.30 -0.72 4.84
C ALA A 160 -14.79 -1.01 4.59
N PRO A 161 -15.58 -1.24 5.65
CA PRO A 161 -17.02 -1.33 5.53
C PRO A 161 -17.62 0.00 5.06
N ALA A 162 -18.87 -0.04 4.57
CA ALA A 162 -19.57 1.16 4.15
C ALA A 162 -19.63 2.22 5.28
N GLY A 163 -19.16 3.43 4.98
CA GLY A 163 -19.07 4.54 5.93
C GLY A 163 -17.64 5.00 6.25
N GLY A 164 -16.62 4.21 5.86
CA GLY A 164 -15.23 4.45 6.24
C GLY A 164 -14.91 3.83 7.59
#